data_AF-A0A9R1VV46-F1
#
_entry.id   AF-A0A9R1VV46-F1
#
_cell.length_a   1.000
_cell.length_b   1.000
_cell.length_c   1.000
_cell.angle_alpha   90.00
_cell.angle_beta   90.00
_cell.angle_gamma   90.00
#
_symmetry.space_group_name_H-M   'P 1'
#
loop_
_entity.id
_entity.type
_entity.pdbx_description
1 polymer ?
#
loop_
_entity_poly.entity_id
_entity_poly.type
_entity_poly.pdbx_seq_one_letter_code
_entity_poly.pdbx_strand_id
1 'polypeptide(L)'
;MIQQQFKKDSIIRLSAIKNVIVSTTQVDFNFKLNFLVLFVNTFCESTSMGRCNMFPLSYISRRTDISNIDWCNYVLDCLVRTKNSYVPY
;
A
#
# COMPACT_ATOMS: atom_id res chain seq x y z
N MET A 1 -11.39 6.43 0.91
CA MET A 1 -10.56 7.28 1.79
C MET A 1 -9.28 7.72 1.09
N ILE A 2 -8.33 6.83 0.76
CA ILE A 2 -7.13 7.21 -0.01
C ILE A 2 -7.44 7.74 -1.41
N GLN A 3 -8.34 7.11 -2.16
CA GLN A 3 -8.73 7.64 -3.47
C GLN A 3 -9.38 9.03 -3.38
N GLN A 4 -9.97 9.41 -2.24
CA GLN A 4 -10.48 10.77 -2.04
C GLN A 4 -9.36 11.77 -1.74
N GLN A 5 -8.28 11.35 -1.08
CA GLN A 5 -7.09 12.19 -0.85
C GLN A 5 -6.36 12.52 -2.16
N PHE A 6 -6.32 11.56 -3.09
CA PHE A 6 -5.64 11.72 -4.38
C PHE A 6 -6.62 11.82 -5.55
N LYS A 7 -7.85 12.30 -5.32
CA LYS A 7 -8.92 12.40 -6.34
C LYS A 7 -8.54 13.21 -7.58
N LYS A 8 -7.52 14.06 -7.48
CA LYS A 8 -6.98 14.90 -8.57
C LYS A 8 -5.94 14.16 -9.42
N ASP A 9 -5.35 13.09 -8.91
CA ASP A 9 -4.32 12.32 -9.59
C ASP A 9 -4.94 11.07 -10.20
N SER A 10 -4.97 11.02 -11.54
CA SER A 10 -5.38 9.84 -12.30
C SER A 10 -4.46 8.62 -12.06
N ILE A 11 -3.26 8.85 -11.51
CA ILE A 11 -2.30 7.83 -11.11
C ILE A 11 -1.67 8.22 -9.78
N ILE A 12 -1.90 7.41 -8.74
CA ILE A 12 -1.33 7.66 -7.42
C ILE A 12 0.10 7.09 -7.40
N ARG A 13 1.08 7.98 -7.26
CA ARG A 13 2.51 7.66 -7.22
C ARG A 13 3.01 7.52 -5.78
N LEU A 14 3.99 6.64 -5.57
CA LEU A 14 4.61 6.43 -4.25
C LEU A 14 5.18 7.72 -3.64
N SER A 15 5.74 8.59 -4.47
CA SER A 15 6.32 9.87 -4.05
C SER A 15 5.28 10.82 -3.45
N ALA A 16 4.07 10.87 -4.01
CA ALA A 16 2.99 11.68 -3.47
C ALA A 16 2.54 11.17 -2.09
N ILE A 17 2.41 9.85 -1.94
CA ILE A 17 2.06 9.23 -0.65
C ILE A 17 3.16 9.50 0.40
N LYS A 18 4.43 9.32 0.04
CA LYS A 18 5.56 9.64 0.92
C LYS A 18 5.49 11.09 1.41
N ASN A 19 5.27 12.04 0.50
CA ASN A 19 5.22 13.46 0.87
C ASN A 19 4.07 13.75 1.85
N VAL A 20 2.90 13.13 1.66
CA VAL A 20 1.76 13.25 2.59
C VAL A 20 2.09 12.65 3.96
N ILE A 21 2.76 11.49 4.02
CA ILE A 21 3.18 10.88 5.28
C ILE A 21 4.14 11.80 6.03
N VAL A 22 5.15 12.35 5.34
CA VAL A 22 6.16 13.22 5.95
C VAL A 22 5.58 14.55 6.40
N SER A 23 4.59 15.10 5.70
CA SER A 23 3.95 16.36 6.08
C SER A 23 2.86 16.20 7.15
N THR A 24 2.43 14.97 7.44
CA THR A 24 1.40 14.70 8.44
C THR A 24 1.99 14.68 9.84
N THR A 25 1.40 15.46 10.75
CA THR A 25 1.81 15.57 12.16
C THR A 25 1.00 14.69 13.11
N GLN A 26 -0.11 14.10 12.64
CA GLN A 26 -1.01 13.28 13.45
C GLN A 26 -1.12 11.85 12.90
N VAL A 27 -1.01 10.86 13.79
CA VAL A 27 -1.17 9.44 13.41
C VAL A 27 -2.66 9.07 13.38
N ASP A 28 -3.36 9.57 12.37
CA ASP A 28 -4.77 9.27 12.13
C ASP A 28 -4.95 8.00 11.28
N PHE A 29 -6.20 7.59 11.05
CA PHE A 29 -6.49 6.42 10.22
C PHE A 29 -5.96 6.58 8.78
N ASN A 30 -5.93 7.81 8.24
CA ASN A 30 -5.42 8.06 6.90
C ASN A 30 -3.89 7.90 6.85
N PHE A 31 -3.18 8.33 7.90
CA PHE A 31 -1.74 8.10 8.04
C PHE A 31 -1.44 6.60 8.01
N LYS A 32 -2.17 5.80 8.80
CA LYS A 32 -2.02 4.33 8.83
C LYS A 32 -2.26 3.72 7.46
N LEU A 33 -3.31 4.14 6.76
CA LEU A 33 -3.57 3.68 5.39
C LEU A 33 -2.47 4.08 4.42
N ASN A 34 -1.99 5.33 4.46
CA ASN A 34 -0.93 5.82 3.58
C ASN A 34 0.38 5.06 3.81
N PHE A 35 0.71 4.81 5.07
CA PHE A 35 1.86 3.98 5.45
C PHE A 35 1.73 2.54 4.94
N LEU A 36 0.55 1.94 5.04
CA LEU A 36 0.31 0.60 4.51
C LEU A 36 0.47 0.55 2.98
N VAL A 37 0.01 1.56 2.25
CA VAL A 37 0.23 1.61 0.79
C VAL A 37 1.71 1.63 0.48
N LEU A 38 2.46 2.49 1.18
CA LEU A 38 3.90 2.59 1.02
C LEU A 38 4.57 1.25 1.33
N PHE A 39 4.23 0.64 2.47
CA PHE A 39 4.77 -0.65 2.89
C PHE A 39 4.53 -1.76 1.86
N VAL A 40 3.28 -1.97 1.43
CA VAL A 40 2.96 -3.05 0.47
C VAL A 40 3.65 -2.79 -0.88
N ASN A 41 3.66 -1.55 -1.36
CA ASN A 41 4.28 -1.27 -2.65
C ASN A 41 5.80 -1.31 -2.63
N THR A 42 6.43 -1.13 -1.46
CA THR A 42 7.88 -1.24 -1.31
C THR A 42 8.33 -2.67 -1.08
N PHE A 43 7.62 -3.45 -0.26
CA PHE A 43 8.06 -4.77 0.17
C PHE A 43 7.42 -5.95 -0.56
N CYS A 44 6.21 -5.79 -1.09
CA CYS A 44 5.41 -6.90 -1.62
C CYS A 44 5.35 -6.87 -3.14
N GLU A 45 4.53 -5.97 -3.69
CA GLU A 45 4.22 -5.91 -5.12
C GLU A 45 3.98 -4.46 -5.50
N SER A 46 4.86 -3.91 -6.35
CA SER A 46 4.59 -2.67 -7.07
C SER A 46 3.95 -3.00 -8.41
N THR A 47 2.98 -2.20 -8.87
CA THR A 47 2.43 -2.40 -10.21
C THR A 47 3.38 -1.84 -11.27
N SER A 48 3.30 -2.38 -12.48
CA SER A 48 4.06 -1.89 -13.63
C SER A 48 3.88 -0.36 -13.80
N MET A 49 4.96 0.32 -14.18
CA MET A 49 5.03 1.79 -14.33
C MET A 49 4.88 2.61 -13.04
N GLY A 50 5.16 2.05 -11.86
CA GLY A 50 5.28 2.81 -10.61
C GLY A 50 3.95 3.33 -10.05
N ARG A 51 2.83 2.71 -10.44
CA ARG A 51 1.53 2.98 -9.81
C ARG A 51 1.42 2.21 -8.50
N CYS A 52 0.76 2.80 -7.51
CA CYS A 52 0.53 2.12 -6.25
C CYS A 52 -0.50 1.00 -6.43
N ASN A 53 -0.17 -0.22 -6.03
CA ASN A 53 -1.14 -1.28 -5.81
C ASN A 53 -2.01 -0.89 -4.61
N MET A 54 -3.30 -0.68 -4.87
CA MET A 54 -4.31 -0.32 -3.86
C MET A 54 -5.23 -1.47 -3.50
N PHE A 55 -5.07 -2.62 -4.15
CA PHE A 55 -5.90 -3.79 -3.94
C PHE A 55 -5.98 -4.24 -2.46
N PRO A 56 -4.88 -4.27 -1.68
CA PRO A 56 -4.94 -4.70 -0.28
C PRO A 56 -5.77 -3.75 0.60
N LEU A 57 -5.81 -2.46 0.24
CA LEU A 57 -6.51 -1.44 1.01
C LEU A 57 -8.03 -1.54 0.83
N SER A 58 -8.51 -2.20 -0.22
CA SER A 58 -9.95 -2.43 -0.43
C SER A 58 -10.55 -3.33 0.65
N TYR A 59 -9.73 -4.15 1.31
CA TYR A 59 -10.12 -5.04 2.40
C TYR A 59 -10.00 -4.39 3.79
N ILE A 60 -9.38 -3.20 3.89
CA ILE A 60 -9.15 -2.51 5.15
C ILE A 60 -10.22 -1.44 5.36
N SER A 61 -10.98 -1.58 6.44
CA SER A 61 -11.99 -0.63 6.88
C SER A 61 -11.59 0.04 8.20
N ARG A 62 -12.31 1.08 8.61
CA ARG A 62 -12.10 1.72 9.93
C ARG A 62 -12.29 0.78 11.12
N ARG A 63 -12.98 -0.34 10.93
CA ARG A 63 -13.21 -1.38 11.95
C ARG A 63 -12.19 -2.51 11.89
N THR A 64 -11.35 -2.53 10.86
CA THR A 64 -10.31 -3.54 10.70
C THR A 64 -9.19 -3.24 11.69
N ASP A 65 -8.90 -4.19 12.56
CA ASP A 65 -7.74 -4.13 13.44
C ASP A 65 -6.48 -4.42 12.65
N ILE A 66 -5.81 -3.34 12.21
CA ILE A 66 -4.56 -3.37 11.44
C ILE A 66 -3.44 -4.09 12.22
N SER A 67 -3.44 -4.01 13.56
CA SER A 67 -2.42 -4.69 14.38
C SER A 67 -2.58 -6.20 14.42
N ASN A 68 -3.81 -6.70 14.25
CA ASN A 68 -4.12 -8.12 14.30
C ASN A 68 -3.90 -8.85 12.96
N ILE A 69 -3.47 -8.13 11.93
CA ILE A 69 -3.13 -8.72 10.63
C ILE A 69 -1.73 -9.33 10.73
N ASP A 70 -1.59 -10.57 10.27
CA ASP A 70 -0.29 -11.22 10.12
C ASP A 70 0.46 -10.65 8.91
N TRP A 71 1.17 -9.55 9.15
CA TRP A 71 1.96 -8.87 8.13
C TRP A 71 3.13 -9.72 7.63
N CYS A 72 3.68 -10.61 8.46
CA CYS A 72 4.80 -11.46 8.09
C CYS A 72 4.38 -12.50 7.05
N ASN A 73 3.30 -13.22 7.32
CA ASN A 73 2.75 -14.17 6.35
C ASN A 73 2.26 -13.45 5.09
N TYR A 74 1.62 -12.28 5.23
CA TYR A 74 1.21 -11.49 4.06
C TYR A 74 2.39 -11.12 3.14
N VAL A 75 3.51 -10.66 3.71
CA VAL A 75 4.72 -10.33 2.92
C VAL A 75 5.29 -11.58 2.26
N LEU A 76 5.40 -12.68 3.00
CA LEU A 76 5.88 -13.96 2.46
C LEU A 76 5.02 -14.45 1.29
N ASP A 77 3.69 -14.41 1.43
CA ASP A 77 2.75 -14.80 0.37
C ASP A 77 2.92 -13.92 -0.88
N CYS A 78 3.09 -12.61 -0.70
CA CYS A 78 3.38 -11.70 -1.82
C CYS A 78 4.69 -12.04 -2.53
N LEU A 79 5.75 -12.34 -1.77
CA LEU A 79 7.04 -12.72 -2.32
C LEU A 79 6.97 -14.05 -3.07
N VAL A 80 6.27 -15.05 -2.51
CA VAL A 80 6.06 -16.36 -3.15
C VAL A 80 5.26 -16.19 -4.45
N ARG A 81 4.17 -15.42 -4.45
CA ARG A 81 3.39 -15.15 -5.67
C ARG A 81 4.24 -14.44 -6.73
N THR A 82 5.00 -13.44 -6.33
CA THR A 82 5.87 -12.68 -7.25
C THR A 82 6.94 -13.61 -7.84
N LYS A 83 7.56 -14.46 -7.03
CA LYS A 83 8.54 -15.46 -7.49
C LYS A 83 7.90 -16.49 -8.44
N ASN A 84 6.71 -16.98 -8.13
CA ASN A 84 6.01 -17.96 -8.97
C ASN A 84 5.49 -17.36 -10.28
N SER A 85 5.20 -16.06 -10.30
CA SER A 85 4.78 -15.31 -11.49
C SER A 85 5.97 -14.85 -12.34
N TYR A 86 7.20 -15.00 -11.83
CA TYR A 86 8.42 -14.66 -12.55
C TYR A 86 8.71 -15.74 -13.59
N VAL A 87 8.54 -15.40 -14.86
CA VAL A 87 9.01 -16.22 -15.98
C VAL A 87 10.40 -15.69 -16.37
N PRO A 88 11.50 -16.44 -16.11
CA PRO A 88 12.82 -16.05 -16.58
C PRO A 88 12.84 -16.06 -18.12
N TYR A 89 13.41 -15.00 -18.70
CA TYR A 89 13.65 -14.86 -20.14
C TYR A 89 14.70 -15.85 -20.64
#